data_AF-A0A2V1H6H5-F1
#
_entry.id   AF-A0A2V1H6H5-F1
#
_cell.length_a   1.000
_cell.length_b   1.000
_cell.length_c   1.000
_cell.angle_alpha   90.00
_cell.angle_beta   90.00
_cell.angle_gamma   90.00
#
_symmetry.space_group_name_H-M   'P 1'
#
loop_
_entity.id
_entity.type
_entity.pdbx_description
1 polymer ?
#
loop_
_entity_poly.entity_id
_entity_poly.type
_entity_poly.pdbx_seq_one_letter_code
_entity_poly.pdbx_strand_id
1 'polypeptide(L)'
;MLKTTLNWIPLSLFVLLICLNQPSDRFQWDMIFLLSGLVALLTLPFTTLAGIPQDRISLGINLFFSSSTVAFLIGFPEITHWYQEQRVTALMLWVVGSCIVTGLITKQGCFDVDVNHRKLKSCLLVGAAVASLTASWWFRPSVFLSEVMPLISLLICRQLLVFFDSWA
;
A
#
# COMPACT_ATOMS: atom_id res chain seq x y z
N MET A 1 1.84 -13.63 -14.00
CA MET A 1 1.13 -12.35 -14.04
C MET A 1 -0.26 -12.39 -13.40
N LEU A 2 -1.14 -13.35 -13.73
CA LEU A 2 -2.53 -13.37 -13.20
C LEU A 2 -2.66 -13.61 -11.68
N LYS A 3 -1.67 -14.24 -11.04
CA LYS A 3 -1.71 -14.50 -9.60
C LYS A 3 -1.41 -13.25 -8.76
N THR A 4 -0.50 -12.41 -9.24
CA THR A 4 -0.08 -11.18 -8.55
C THR A 4 -1.10 -10.06 -8.66
N THR A 5 -1.99 -10.08 -9.66
CA THR A 5 -3.08 -9.10 -9.78
C THR A 5 -4.10 -9.22 -8.66
N LEU A 6 -4.20 -10.38 -8.02
CA LEU A 6 -5.10 -10.61 -6.89
C LEU A 6 -4.77 -9.69 -5.70
N ASN A 7 -3.48 -9.38 -5.50
CA ASN A 7 -3.01 -8.51 -4.42
C ASN A 7 -3.46 -7.06 -4.58
N TRP A 8 -3.84 -6.66 -5.80
CA TRP A 8 -4.25 -5.30 -6.14
C TRP A 8 -5.78 -5.12 -6.14
N ILE A 9 -6.55 -6.19 -5.95
CA ILE A 9 -8.02 -6.13 -5.96
C ILE A 9 -8.56 -5.14 -4.92
N PRO A 10 -8.11 -5.12 -3.65
CA PRO A 10 -8.63 -4.18 -2.65
C PRO A 10 -8.45 -2.72 -3.06
N LEU A 11 -7.27 -2.39 -3.60
CA LEU A 11 -6.96 -1.05 -4.09
C LEU A 11 -7.79 -0.70 -5.33
N SER A 12 -7.86 -1.60 -6.31
CA SER A 12 -8.64 -1.39 -7.52
C SER A 12 -10.12 -1.17 -7.20
N LEU A 13 -10.67 -1.95 -6.26
CA LEU A 13 -12.04 -1.78 -5.78
C LEU A 13 -12.21 -0.42 -5.10
N PHE A 14 -11.26 -0.02 -4.24
CA PHE A 14 -11.30 1.27 -3.55
C PHE A 14 -11.36 2.44 -4.55
N VAL A 15 -10.44 2.44 -5.53
CA VAL A 15 -10.37 3.47 -6.57
C VAL A 15 -11.64 3.47 -7.41
N LEU A 16 -12.12 2.29 -7.82
CA LEU A 16 -13.33 2.16 -8.62
C LEU A 16 -14.56 2.70 -7.87
N LEU A 17 -14.70 2.39 -6.58
CA LEU A 17 -15.81 2.87 -5.77
C LEU A 17 -15.76 4.39 -5.56
N ILE A 18 -14.57 4.98 -5.38
CA ILE A 18 -14.43 6.44 -5.31
C ILE A 18 -14.82 7.09 -6.65
N CYS A 19 -14.33 6.55 -7.76
CA CYS A 19 -14.62 7.08 -9.10
C CYS A 19 -16.11 7.00 -9.43
N LEU A 20 -16.79 5.92 -9.02
CA LEU A 20 -18.22 5.70 -9.30
C LEU A 20 -19.14 6.52 -8.39
N ASN A 21 -18.82 6.63 -7.10
CA ASN A 21 -19.73 7.24 -6.13
C ASN A 21 -19.44 8.72 -5.84
N GLN A 22 -18.22 9.20 -6.11
CA GLN A 22 -17.76 10.56 -5.78
C GLN A 22 -18.16 10.97 -4.35
N PRO A 23 -17.64 10.25 -3.33
CA PRO A 23 -18.16 10.32 -1.97
C PRO A 23 -18.12 11.75 -1.41
N SER A 24 -19.31 12.28 -1.12
CA SER A 24 -19.51 13.66 -0.62
C SER A 24 -19.62 13.74 0.90
N ASP A 25 -19.97 12.63 1.56
CA ASP A 25 -20.14 12.55 3.00
C ASP A 25 -19.23 11.50 3.64
N ARG A 26 -19.05 11.61 4.97
CA ARG A 26 -18.20 10.70 5.75
C ARG A 26 -18.69 9.25 5.68
N PHE A 27 -20.00 9.05 5.64
CA PHE A 27 -20.60 7.72 5.60
C PHE A 27 -20.24 6.95 4.32
N GLN A 28 -20.25 7.61 3.15
CA GLN A 28 -19.83 6.97 1.91
C GLN A 28 -18.34 6.61 1.94
N TRP A 29 -17.48 7.49 2.48
CA TRP A 29 -16.06 7.17 2.67
C TRP A 29 -15.89 5.92 3.55
N ASP A 30 -16.58 5.84 4.68
CA ASP A 30 -16.52 4.69 5.59
C ASP A 30 -16.97 3.40 4.90
N MET A 31 -18.05 3.44 4.12
CA MET A 31 -18.52 2.28 3.37
C MET A 31 -17.51 1.82 2.32
N ILE A 32 -16.89 2.73 1.58
CA ILE A 32 -15.87 2.38 0.58
C ILE A 32 -14.65 1.75 1.25
N PHE A 33 -14.17 2.34 2.35
CA PHE A 33 -13.07 1.77 3.14
C PHE A 33 -13.40 0.38 3.68
N LEU A 34 -14.61 0.21 4.23
CA LEU A 34 -15.07 -1.05 4.79
C LEU A 34 -15.14 -2.14 3.72
N LEU A 35 -15.73 -1.85 2.56
CA LEU A 35 -15.84 -2.81 1.46
C LEU A 35 -14.46 -3.23 0.94
N SER A 36 -13.57 -2.27 0.67
CA SER A 36 -12.21 -2.56 0.22
C SER A 36 -11.41 -3.33 1.27
N GLY A 37 -11.56 -3.01 2.55
CA GLY A 37 -10.84 -3.69 3.61
C GLY A 37 -11.40 -5.06 4.00
N LEU A 38 -12.69 -5.32 3.80
CA LEU A 38 -13.24 -6.68 3.83
C LEU A 38 -12.61 -7.54 2.73
N VAL A 39 -12.47 -7.00 1.51
CA VAL A 39 -11.78 -7.69 0.42
C VAL A 39 -10.29 -7.88 0.74
N ALA A 40 -9.63 -6.90 1.36
CA ALA A 40 -8.25 -7.05 1.84
C ALA A 40 -8.12 -8.19 2.87
N LEU A 41 -9.04 -8.24 3.85
CA LEU A 41 -9.08 -9.29 4.88
C LEU A 41 -9.27 -10.69 4.31
N LEU A 42 -9.90 -10.84 3.14
CA LEU A 42 -10.05 -12.12 2.46
C LEU A 42 -8.86 -12.44 1.56
N THR A 43 -8.40 -11.46 0.78
CA THR A 43 -7.34 -11.63 -0.21
C THR A 43 -5.98 -11.87 0.44
N LEU A 44 -5.66 -11.18 1.54
CA LEU A 44 -4.39 -11.31 2.25
C LEU A 44 -4.14 -12.74 2.78
N PRO A 45 -5.03 -13.37 3.57
CA PRO A 45 -4.84 -14.76 4.00
C PRO A 45 -4.93 -15.73 2.83
N PHE A 46 -5.84 -15.53 1.87
CA PHE A 46 -5.94 -16.42 0.71
C PHE A 46 -4.64 -16.49 -0.09
N THR A 47 -4.05 -15.33 -0.42
CA THR A 47 -2.79 -15.26 -1.19
C THR A 47 -1.61 -15.81 -0.39
N THR A 48 -1.60 -15.59 0.92
CA THR A 48 -0.58 -16.16 1.82
C THR A 48 -0.67 -17.69 1.87
N LEU A 49 -1.87 -18.24 2.05
CA LEU A 49 -2.12 -19.69 2.10
C LEU A 49 -1.87 -20.36 0.75
N ALA A 50 -2.18 -19.68 -0.36
CA ALA A 50 -1.93 -20.16 -1.71
C ALA A 50 -0.45 -20.02 -2.16
N GLY A 51 0.44 -19.50 -1.30
CA GLY A 51 1.85 -19.29 -1.63
C GLY A 51 2.06 -18.29 -2.76
N ILE A 52 1.12 -17.37 -2.98
CA ILE A 52 1.21 -16.36 -4.03
C ILE A 52 2.15 -15.26 -3.53
N PRO A 53 3.21 -14.90 -4.30
CA PRO A 53 4.12 -13.84 -3.89
C PRO A 53 3.37 -12.50 -3.78
N GLN A 54 3.53 -11.84 -2.64
CA GLN A 54 3.03 -10.51 -2.38
C GLN A 54 4.17 -9.50 -2.48
N ASP A 55 4.05 -8.54 -3.40
CA ASP A 55 4.96 -7.41 -3.40
C ASP A 55 4.72 -6.55 -2.15
N ARG A 56 5.79 -5.95 -1.60
CA ARG A 56 5.70 -5.29 -0.30
C ARG A 56 4.81 -4.04 -0.30
N ILE A 57 4.66 -3.42 -1.46
CA ILE A 57 3.74 -2.30 -1.65
C ILE A 57 2.30 -2.81 -1.51
N SER A 58 1.89 -3.82 -2.28
CA SER A 58 0.54 -4.39 -2.15
C SER A 58 0.29 -4.99 -0.77
N LEU A 59 1.30 -5.60 -0.14
CA LEU A 59 1.21 -6.02 1.27
C LEU A 59 0.90 -4.84 2.18
N GLY A 60 1.63 -3.73 2.07
CA GLY A 60 1.38 -2.53 2.89
C GLY A 60 -0.01 -1.94 2.68
N ILE A 61 -0.45 -1.87 1.42
CA ILE A 61 -1.80 -1.42 1.07
C ILE A 61 -2.86 -2.35 1.67
N ASN A 62 -2.70 -3.66 1.56
CA ASN A 62 -3.65 -4.63 2.09
C ASN A 62 -3.67 -4.60 3.63
N LEU A 63 -2.51 -4.46 4.28
CA LEU A 63 -2.42 -4.30 5.74
C LEU A 63 -3.10 -3.01 6.21
N PHE A 64 -2.94 -1.91 5.48
CA PHE A 64 -3.66 -0.65 5.75
C PHE A 64 -5.18 -0.86 5.70
N PHE A 65 -5.70 -1.43 4.61
CA PHE A 65 -7.13 -1.67 4.49
C PHE A 65 -7.65 -2.67 5.54
N SER A 66 -6.94 -3.77 5.76
CA SER A 66 -7.32 -4.77 6.77
C SER A 66 -7.31 -4.20 8.18
N SER A 67 -6.28 -3.44 8.56
CA SER A 67 -6.19 -2.82 9.90
C SER A 67 -7.26 -1.75 10.10
N SER A 68 -7.59 -0.96 9.07
CA SER A 68 -8.70 -0.01 9.12
C SER A 68 -10.05 -0.72 9.31
N THR A 69 -10.30 -1.82 8.60
CA THR A 69 -11.54 -2.61 8.78
C THR A 69 -11.61 -3.24 10.17
N VAL A 70 -10.52 -3.79 10.68
CA VAL A 70 -10.48 -4.35 12.03
C VAL A 70 -10.76 -3.26 13.07
N ALA A 71 -10.16 -2.08 12.95
CA ALA A 71 -10.43 -0.95 13.83
C ALA A 71 -11.90 -0.51 13.79
N PHE A 72 -12.51 -0.49 12.60
CA PHE A 72 -13.92 -0.20 12.43
C PHE A 72 -14.81 -1.25 13.11
N LEU A 73 -14.54 -2.55 12.89
CA LEU A 73 -15.32 -3.65 13.45
C LEU A 73 -15.23 -3.75 14.98
N ILE A 74 -14.07 -3.42 15.56
CA ILE A 74 -13.86 -3.37 17.00
C ILE A 74 -14.53 -2.14 17.63
N GLY A 75 -14.98 -1.17 16.81
CA GLY A 75 -15.59 0.06 17.29
C GLY A 75 -14.58 0.97 17.97
N PHE A 76 -13.39 1.13 17.38
CA PHE A 76 -12.31 1.98 17.91
C PHE A 76 -12.26 3.32 17.14
N PRO A 77 -13.14 4.29 17.45
CA PRO A 77 -13.38 5.46 16.61
C PRO A 77 -12.17 6.38 16.48
N GLU A 78 -11.28 6.39 17.48
CA GLU A 78 -10.05 7.20 17.47
C GLU A 78 -9.11 6.79 16.33
N ILE A 79 -8.96 5.49 16.10
CA ILE A 79 -8.10 4.95 15.04
C ILE A 79 -8.73 5.22 13.68
N THR A 80 -10.05 5.04 13.56
CA THR A 80 -10.79 5.31 12.32
C THR A 80 -10.71 6.79 11.96
N HIS A 81 -10.83 7.68 12.95
CA HIS A 81 -10.67 9.13 12.77
C HIS A 81 -9.25 9.47 12.31
N TRP A 82 -8.23 8.89 12.95
CA TRP A 82 -6.85 9.09 12.54
C TRP A 82 -6.59 8.64 11.09
N TYR A 83 -7.16 7.50 10.68
CA TYR A 83 -7.07 7.04 9.29
C TYR A 83 -7.74 8.01 8.29
N GLN A 84 -8.89 8.56 8.66
CA GLN A 84 -9.59 9.55 7.84
C GLN A 84 -8.85 10.88 7.73
N GLU A 85 -8.22 11.35 8.81
CA GLU A 85 -7.44 12.58 8.82
C GLU A 85 -6.14 12.46 8.02
N GLN A 86 -5.45 11.33 8.18
CA GLN A 86 -4.15 11.11 7.54
C GLN A 86 -4.27 10.66 6.09
N ARG A 87 -5.44 10.15 5.66
CA ARG A 87 -5.73 9.70 4.28
C ARG A 87 -4.58 8.85 3.72
N VAL A 88 -4.01 9.24 2.58
CA VAL A 88 -2.93 8.52 1.91
C VAL A 88 -1.62 8.52 2.70
N THR A 89 -1.41 9.47 3.63
CA THR A 89 -0.25 9.46 4.53
C THR A 89 -0.23 8.18 5.37
N ALA A 90 -1.38 7.75 5.89
CA ALA A 90 -1.47 6.52 6.68
C ALA A 90 -1.23 5.27 5.80
N LEU A 91 -1.73 5.26 4.56
CA LEU A 91 -1.43 4.20 3.60
C LEU A 91 0.07 4.12 3.30
N MET A 92 0.73 5.27 3.08
CA MET A 92 2.17 5.32 2.86
C MET A 92 2.97 4.85 4.08
N LEU A 93 2.51 5.18 5.28
CA LEU A 93 3.13 4.72 6.52
C LEU A 93 3.09 3.18 6.62
N TRP A 94 1.97 2.56 6.26
CA TRP A 94 1.87 1.09 6.19
C TRP A 94 2.74 0.49 5.09
N VAL A 95 2.87 1.14 3.93
CA VAL A 95 3.78 0.69 2.85
C VAL A 95 5.24 0.78 3.27
N VAL A 96 5.66 1.88 3.89
CA VAL A 96 7.02 2.02 4.43
C VAL A 96 7.26 0.99 5.54
N GLY A 97 6.30 0.88 6.47
CA GLY A 97 6.36 -0.07 7.58
C GLY A 97 6.46 -1.52 7.10
N SER A 98 5.65 -1.93 6.12
CA SER A 98 5.72 -3.27 5.55
C SER A 98 7.07 -3.53 4.87
N CYS A 99 7.61 -2.55 4.14
CA CYS A 99 8.91 -2.65 3.49
C CYS A 99 10.06 -2.81 4.51
N ILE A 100 10.03 -2.06 5.61
CA ILE A 100 11.03 -2.15 6.68
C ILE A 100 10.91 -3.50 7.40
N VAL A 101 9.72 -3.83 7.91
CA VAL A 101 9.47 -5.05 8.69
C VAL A 101 9.84 -6.29 7.88
N THR A 102 9.39 -6.37 6.63
CA THR A 102 9.71 -7.51 5.78
C THR A 102 11.16 -7.55 5.33
N GLY A 103 11.81 -6.39 5.16
CA GLY A 103 13.25 -6.31 4.90
C GLY A 103 14.11 -6.78 6.08
N LEU A 104 13.63 -6.61 7.31
CA LEU A 104 14.31 -7.09 8.53
C LEU A 104 14.08 -8.60 8.77
N ILE A 105 12.87 -9.10 8.52
CA ILE A 105 12.50 -10.49 8.80
C ILE A 105 12.98 -11.44 7.69
N THR A 106 12.87 -11.03 6.42
CA THR A 106 13.11 -11.92 5.29
C THR A 106 14.52 -11.74 4.74
N LYS A 107 15.30 -12.83 4.65
CA LYS A 107 16.59 -12.84 3.92
C LYS A 107 16.44 -12.48 2.42
N GLN A 108 15.20 -12.53 1.92
CA GLN A 108 14.83 -12.14 0.57
C GLN A 108 14.69 -10.62 0.36
N GLY A 109 14.77 -9.80 1.42
CA GLY A 109 14.68 -8.34 1.29
C GLY A 109 13.29 -7.85 0.87
N CYS A 110 13.23 -6.59 0.44
CA CYS A 110 11.99 -5.91 0.06
C CYS A 110 11.50 -6.32 -1.35
N PHE A 111 12.32 -7.06 -2.10
CA PHE A 111 12.03 -7.45 -3.47
C PHE A 111 12.34 -8.93 -3.72
N ASP A 112 11.52 -9.54 -4.56
CA ASP A 112 11.74 -10.86 -5.16
C ASP A 112 12.80 -10.77 -6.29
N VAL A 113 13.91 -10.11 -6.00
CA VAL A 113 14.97 -9.75 -6.97
C VAL A 113 16.22 -10.58 -6.70
N ASP A 114 16.94 -10.85 -7.79
CA ASP A 114 18.10 -11.71 -7.89
C ASP A 114 19.26 -11.35 -6.94
N VAL A 115 20.12 -12.33 -6.67
CA VAL A 115 21.01 -12.38 -5.49
C VAL A 115 22.05 -11.24 -5.47
N ASN A 116 22.47 -10.72 -6.63
CA ASN A 116 23.65 -9.87 -6.74
C ASN A 116 23.48 -8.40 -6.29
N HIS A 117 22.27 -7.83 -6.25
CA HIS A 117 22.08 -6.40 -5.89
C HIS A 117 20.90 -6.13 -4.93
N ARG A 118 20.41 -7.18 -4.25
CA ARG A 118 19.20 -7.17 -3.43
C ARG A 118 19.17 -6.12 -2.33
N LYS A 119 20.29 -5.92 -1.59
CA LYS A 119 20.36 -4.98 -0.46
C LYS A 119 20.28 -3.52 -0.92
N LEU A 120 21.03 -3.16 -1.98
CA LEU A 120 21.03 -1.80 -2.51
C LEU A 120 19.65 -1.42 -3.06
N LYS A 121 19.01 -2.32 -3.82
CA LYS A 121 17.67 -2.08 -4.38
C LYS A 121 16.59 -1.98 -3.33
N SER A 122 16.65 -2.82 -2.29
CA SER A 122 15.75 -2.72 -1.14
C SER A 122 15.93 -1.38 -0.41
N CYS A 123 17.18 -0.93 -0.23
CA CYS A 123 17.49 0.36 0.39
C CYS A 123 16.99 1.54 -0.46
N LEU A 124 17.17 1.49 -1.79
CA LEU A 124 16.66 2.51 -2.71
C LEU A 124 15.13 2.61 -2.67
N LEU A 125 14.41 1.48 -2.62
CA LEU A 125 12.95 1.52 -2.55
C LEU A 125 12.46 2.03 -1.19
N VAL A 126 13.10 1.63 -0.09
CA VAL A 126 12.78 2.18 1.24
C VAL A 126 13.07 3.69 1.25
N GLY A 127 14.19 4.12 0.69
CA GLY A 127 14.53 5.53 0.53
C GLY A 127 13.49 6.27 -0.30
N ALA A 128 13.04 5.70 -1.43
CA ALA A 128 11.98 6.26 -2.26
C ALA A 128 10.64 6.32 -1.51
N ALA A 129 10.29 5.30 -0.73
CA ALA A 129 9.07 5.27 0.06
C ALA A 129 9.09 6.33 1.18
N VAL A 130 10.23 6.52 1.85
CA VAL A 130 10.43 7.57 2.85
C VAL A 130 10.41 8.96 2.19
N ALA A 131 11.02 9.12 1.01
CA ALA A 131 10.95 10.36 0.24
C ALA A 131 9.51 10.68 -0.20
N SER A 132 8.76 9.68 -0.67
CA SER A 132 7.34 9.81 -0.99
C SER A 132 6.51 10.20 0.24
N LEU A 133 6.76 9.58 1.40
CA LEU A 133 6.07 9.91 2.65
C LEU A 133 6.35 11.35 3.11
N THR A 134 7.62 11.78 3.04
CA THR A 134 8.01 13.16 3.41
C THR A 134 7.44 14.19 2.43
N ALA A 135 7.43 13.90 1.13
CA ALA A 135 6.75 14.73 0.13
C ALA A 135 5.24 14.81 0.40
N SER A 136 4.59 13.68 0.69
CA SER A 136 3.17 13.62 1.06
C SER A 136 2.84 14.54 2.24
N TRP A 137 3.70 14.52 3.27
CA TRP A 137 3.57 15.38 4.44
C TRP A 137 3.73 16.87 4.11
N TRP A 138 4.73 17.22 3.29
CA TRP A 138 5.04 18.61 2.95
C TRP A 138 3.96 19.24 2.06
N PHE A 139 3.39 18.48 1.13
CA PHE A 139 2.39 18.95 0.18
C PHE A 139 0.94 18.67 0.61
N ARG A 140 0.69 18.45 1.91
CA ARG A 140 -0.65 18.25 2.51
C ARG A 140 -1.76 19.19 2.02
N PRO A 141 -1.51 20.49 1.72
CA PRO A 141 -2.58 21.38 1.25
C PRO A 141 -3.20 20.97 -0.10
N SER A 142 -2.44 20.24 -0.92
CA SER A 142 -2.84 19.87 -2.27
C SER A 142 -3.04 18.36 -2.38
N VAL A 143 -4.31 17.93 -2.39
CA VAL A 143 -4.73 16.52 -2.48
C VAL A 143 -3.96 15.75 -3.55
N PHE A 144 -3.83 16.31 -4.75
CA PHE A 144 -3.14 15.64 -5.85
C PHE A 144 -1.64 15.39 -5.57
N LEU A 145 -0.93 16.37 -5.01
CA LEU A 145 0.50 16.26 -4.72
C LEU A 145 0.78 15.46 -3.44
N SER A 146 -0.12 15.49 -2.46
CA SER A 146 0.05 14.73 -1.21
C SER A 146 -0.40 13.28 -1.33
N GLU A 147 -1.37 12.98 -2.19
CA GLU A 147 -2.00 11.65 -2.24
C GLU A 147 -1.56 10.87 -3.49
N VAL A 148 -1.71 11.46 -4.67
CA VAL A 148 -1.55 10.73 -5.95
C VAL A 148 -0.07 10.65 -6.35
N MET A 149 0.64 11.77 -6.32
CA MET A 149 2.04 11.84 -6.74
C MET A 149 2.99 10.90 -5.96
N PRO A 150 2.92 10.78 -4.63
CA PRO A 150 3.82 9.92 -3.87
C PRO A 150 3.63 8.44 -4.20
N LEU A 151 2.38 8.02 -4.45
CA LEU A 151 2.04 6.66 -4.84
C LEU A 151 2.53 6.36 -6.26
N ILE A 152 2.25 7.25 -7.21
CA ILE A 152 2.71 7.10 -8.60
C ILE A 152 4.24 7.07 -8.64
N SER A 153 4.91 7.98 -7.94
CA SER A 153 6.37 8.02 -7.87
C SER A 153 6.93 6.71 -7.33
N LEU A 154 6.36 6.18 -6.24
CA LEU A 154 6.80 4.90 -5.66
C LEU A 154 6.59 3.72 -6.63
N LEU A 155 5.46 3.70 -7.35
CA LEU A 155 5.18 2.68 -8.36
C LEU A 155 6.14 2.77 -9.56
N ILE A 156 6.47 3.97 -10.02
CA ILE A 156 7.46 4.21 -11.08
C ILE A 156 8.84 3.77 -10.62
N CYS A 157 9.29 4.17 -9.42
CA CYS A 157 10.56 3.73 -8.85
C CYS A 157 10.64 2.20 -8.78
N ARG A 158 9.55 1.55 -8.34
CA ARG A 158 9.45 0.09 -8.34
C ARG A 158 9.60 -0.48 -9.75
N GLN A 159 8.87 0.04 -10.73
CA GLN A 159 8.93 -0.47 -12.10
C GLN A 159 10.32 -0.29 -12.73
N LEU A 160 10.97 0.86 -12.49
CA LEU A 160 12.34 1.10 -12.95
C LEU A 160 13.32 0.10 -12.33
N LEU A 161 13.24 -0.16 -11.02
CA LEU A 161 14.10 -1.12 -10.36
C LEU A 161 13.95 -2.55 -10.92
N VAL A 162 12.71 -2.96 -11.22
CA VAL A 162 12.41 -4.26 -11.84
C VAL A 162 12.88 -4.30 -13.30
N PHE A 163 12.68 -3.22 -14.05
CA PHE A 163 13.15 -3.12 -15.44
C PHE A 163 14.67 -3.26 -15.52
N PHE A 164 15.43 -2.57 -14.65
CA PHE A 164 16.89 -2.71 -14.64
C PHE A 164 17.39 -4.11 -14.25
N ASP A 165 16.57 -4.96 -13.62
CA ASP A 165 16.93 -6.38 -13.40
C ASP A 165 16.83 -7.23 -14.66
N SER A 166 15.93 -6.93 -15.60
CA SER A 166 15.78 -7.78 -16.79
C SER A 166 16.90 -7.64 -17.82
N TRP A 167 17.81 -6.67 -17.63
CA TRP A 167 18.91 -6.36 -18.55
C TRP A 167 20.31 -6.69 -17.97
N ALA A 168 20.38 -7.10 -16.71
CA ALA A 168 21.63 -7.44 -16.01
C ALA A 168 21.81 -8.96 -15.94
#